data_AF-A0A0J6L2S8-F1
#
_entry.id   AF-A0A0J6L2S8-F1
#
_cell.length_a   1.000
_cell.length_b   1.000
_cell.length_c   1.000
_cell.angle_alpha   90.00
_cell.angle_beta   90.00
_cell.angle_gamma   90.00
#
_symmetry.space_group_name_H-M   'P 1'
#
loop_
_entity.id
_entity.type
_entity.pdbx_description
1 polymer ?
#
loop_
_entity_poly.entity_id
_entity_poly.type
_entity_poly.pdbx_seq_one_letter_code
_entity_poly.pdbx_strand_id
1 'polypeptide(L)' 'MEMMEERGLSISHTTIMRWVYQYGPELDKRIRRYLKQINDSWRVDETYIKVKG' A
#
# COMPACT_ATOMS: atom_id res chain seq x y z
N MET A 1 8.87 9.08 -0.25
CA MET A 1 8.93 10.29 -1.11
C MET A 1 9.93 10.09 -2.22
N GLU A 2 11.08 9.47 -1.92
CA GLU A 2 12.13 9.04 -2.85
C GLU A 2 11.62 8.54 -4.23
N MET A 3 10.72 7.55 -4.30
CA MET A 3 10.20 7.04 -5.59
C MET A 3 9.42 8.07 -6.44
N MET A 4 8.78 9.06 -5.81
CA MET A 4 8.05 10.12 -6.53
C MET A 4 9.00 11.26 -6.92
N GLU A 5 9.98 11.56 -6.07
CA GLU A 5 11.04 12.53 -6.34
C GLU A 5 11.96 12.06 -7.49
N GLU A 6 12.29 10.77 -7.56
CA GLU A 6 13.01 10.15 -8.69
C GLU A 6 12.27 10.32 -10.03
N ARG A 7 10.93 10.41 -9.99
CA ARG A 7 10.09 10.64 -11.16
C ARG A 7 9.84 12.13 -11.44
N GLY A 8 10.50 13.04 -10.70
CA GLY A 8 10.35 14.49 -10.83
C GLY A 8 9.01 15.03 -10.32
N LEU A 9 8.26 14.25 -9.53
CA LEU A 9 6.94 14.63 -9.03
C LEU A 9 7.06 15.19 -7.60
N SER A 10 6.80 16.49 -7.44
CA SER A 10 6.70 17.12 -6.12
C SER A 10 5.35 16.80 -5.50
N ILE A 11 5.32 15.81 -4.61
CA ILE A 11 4.11 15.31 -3.97
C ILE A 11 4.32 15.29 -2.46
N SER A 12 3.33 15.77 -1.69
CA SER A 12 3.33 15.67 -0.23
C SER A 12 3.53 14.23 0.24
N HIS A 13 4.30 14.03 1.32
CA HIS A 13 4.50 12.71 1.95
C HIS A 13 3.19 12.01 2.34
N THR A 14 2.10 12.76 2.49
CA THR A 14 0.79 12.22 2.84
C THR A 14 -0.04 11.76 1.65
N THR A 15 0.33 12.11 0.41
CA THR A 15 -0.50 11.86 -0.76
C THR A 15 -0.73 10.37 -1.01
N ILE A 16 0.32 9.55 -0.84
CA ILE A 16 0.18 8.08 -0.96
C ILE A 16 -0.84 7.57 0.06
N MET A 17 -0.76 8.01 1.31
CA MET A 17 -1.71 7.61 2.35
C MET A 17 -3.13 8.05 2.02
N ARG A 18 -3.33 9.27 1.51
CA ARG A 18 -4.64 9.75 1.06
C ARG A 18 -5.21 8.87 -0.05
N TRP A 19 -4.40 8.45 -1.01
CA TRP A 19 -4.84 7.52 -2.06
C TRP A 19 -5.18 6.13 -1.52
N VAL A 20 -4.40 5.61 -0.57
CA VAL A 20 -4.71 4.33 0.09
C VAL A 20 -6.07 4.41 0.79
N TYR A 21 -6.36 5.49 1.52
CA TYR A 21 -7.65 5.66 2.17
C TYR A 21 -8.81 5.84 1.18
N GLN A 22 -8.60 6.60 0.10
CA GLN A 22 -9.64 6.90 -0.88
C GLN A 22 -9.97 5.70 -1.78
N TYR A 23 -8.94 5.02 -2.30
CA TYR A 23 -9.11 3.98 -3.30
C TYR A 23 -8.98 2.57 -2.74
N GLY A 24 -8.38 2.39 -1.56
CA GLY A 24 -8.19 1.08 -0.93
C GLY A 24 -9.48 0.25 -0.85
N PRO A 25 -10.61 0.81 -0.36
CA PRO A 25 -11.87 0.06 -0.29
C PRO A 25 -12.41 -0.39 -1.66
N GLU A 26 -12.24 0.45 -2.69
CA GLU A 26 -12.70 0.12 -4.05
C GLU A 26 -11.79 -0.92 -4.72
N LEU A 27 -10.48 -0.82 -4.51
CA LEU A 27 -9.52 -1.80 -4.98
C LEU A 27 -9.75 -3.16 -4.31
N ASP A 28 -9.98 -3.19 -2.99
CA ASP A 28 -10.28 -4.42 -2.25
C ASP A 28 -11.51 -5.12 -2.85
N LYS A 29 -12.63 -4.40 -3.02
CA LYS A 29 -13.85 -4.94 -3.64
C LYS A 29 -13.60 -5.54 -5.03
N ARG A 30 -12.80 -4.87 -5.87
CA ARG A 30 -12.52 -5.31 -7.25
C ARG A 30 -11.58 -6.50 -7.31
N ILE A 31 -10.62 -6.59 -6.40
CA ILE A 31 -9.54 -7.57 -6.43
C ILE A 31 -9.94 -8.85 -5.67
N ARG A 32 -10.79 -8.74 -4.63
CA ARG A 32 -11.25 -9.85 -3.78
C ARG A 32 -11.90 -11.00 -4.54
N ARG A 33 -12.53 -10.75 -5.69
CA ARG A 33 -13.09 -11.80 -6.58
C ARG A 33 -12.03 -12.61 -7.33
N TYR A 34 -10.82 -12.07 -7.49
CA TYR A 34 -9.71 -12.71 -8.20
C TYR A 34 -8.68 -13.30 -7.24
N LEU A 35 -8.61 -12.79 -6.02
CA LEU A 35 -7.82 -13.40 -4.96
C LEU A 35 -8.53 -14.67 -4.49
N LYS A 36 -7.80 -15.79 -4.50
CA LYS A 36 -8.21 -16.94 -3.69
C LYS A 36 -8.34 -16.47 -2.25
N GLN A 37 -9.25 -17.07 -1.49
CA GLN A 37 -9.36 -16.84 -0.07
C GLN A 37 -8.05 -17.32 0.57
N ILE A 38 -7.08 -16.41 0.67
CA ILE A 38 -5.83 -16.65 1.34
C ILE A 38 -6.14 -16.59 2.82
N ASN A 39 -5.64 -17.57 3.55
CA ASN A 39 -5.59 -17.60 5.00
C ASN A 39 -5.03 -16.23 5.47
N ASP A 40 -5.34 -15.81 6.69
CA ASP A 40 -4.85 -14.53 7.24
C ASP A 40 -3.31 -14.41 7.28
N SER A 41 -2.59 -15.50 6.93
CA SER A 41 -1.16 -15.53 6.70
C SER A 41 -0.80 -15.11 5.26
N TRP A 42 -0.51 -13.83 5.11
CA TRP A 42 0.33 -13.36 4.02
C TRP A 42 1.81 -13.58 4.40
N ARG A 43 2.58 -14.18 3.50
CA ARG A 43 4.04 -14.24 3.63
C ARG A 43 4.60 -13.05 2.86
N VAL A 44 5.22 -12.11 3.58
CA VAL A 44 6.10 -11.11 2.98
C VAL A 44 7.52 -11.49 3.34
N ASP A 45 8.38 -11.48 2.33
CA ASP A 45 9.81 -11.67 2.52
C ASP A 45 10.30 -10.65 3.54
N GLU A 46 10.86 -11.15 4.64
CA GLU A 46 11.18 -10.35 5.82
C GLU A 46 11.95 -9.10 5.44
N THR A 47 11.31 -7.95 5.64
CA THR A 47 11.95 -6.65 5.61
C THR A 47 11.78 -6.08 7.02
N TYR A 48 12.88 -5.74 7.70
CA TYR A 48 12.82 -5.21 9.06
C TYR A 48 12.13 -3.84 9.07
N ILE A 49 10.89 -3.79 9.59
CA ILE A 49 10.13 -2.55 9.75
C ILE A 49 10.13 -2.16 11.23
N LYS A 50 10.85 -1.09 11.57
CA LYS A 50 10.81 -0.51 12.92
C LYS A 50 9.56 0.34 13.08
N VAL A 51 8.51 -0.25 13.65
CA VAL A 51 7.33 0.51 14.06
C VAL A 51 7.66 1.20 15.39
N LYS A 52 7.66 2.53 15.41
CA LYS A 52 7.73 3.28 16.66
C LYS A 52 6.42 3.06 17.44
N GLY A 53 6.55 2.59 18.68
CA GLY A 53 5.56 2.81 19.73
C GLY A 53 5.85 4.14 20.41
#